data_AF-A0A538CT07-F1
#
_entry.id   AF-A0A538CT07-F1
#
_cell.length_a   1.000
_cell.length_b   1.000
_cell.length_c   1.000
_cell.angle_alpha   90.00
_cell.angle_beta   90.00
_cell.angle_gamma   90.00
#
_symmetry.space_group_name_H-M   'P 1'
#
loop_
_entity.id
_entity.type
_entity.pdbx_description
1 polymer ?
#
loop_
_entity_poly.entity_id
_entity_poly.type
_entity_poly.pdbx_seq_one_letter_code
_entity_poly.pdbx_strand_id
1 'polypeptide(L)'
;MKSLRRRRGLAEETWFPPRRARPPSAERAGFGAAFRRETSHVAELDGVWEVKRSGGALPPLLGVRKEISGASGETKLGPLPGAPFDVVGLSLRYRAPFAGFVDDLERDAEGYRGRSTFCGREFGKFELKRIKTGGEMASEQLKQQLVQHIDEAYAMEQNVLRMLDGMIQTTEDAEIKNELREHKLETERHAERMQQRLEAHSASPSLVREAGGIAGALLKSVVDLARGEKAGRNARDGYTTEHLEIASYQLLERIAQRAGDEETAEAARENRKDEEAMAKKLDAHWDKFAELSLKEEGVTVKA
;
A
#
# COMPACT_ATOMS: atom_id res chain seq x y z
N MET A 1 16.66 11.15 -65.24
CA MET A 1 17.58 10.46 -66.19
C MET A 1 18.78 10.03 -65.38
N LYS A 2 19.27 8.78 -65.26
CA LYS A 2 19.02 7.43 -65.81
C LYS A 2 19.48 6.48 -64.67
N SER A 3 18.67 5.54 -64.17
CA SER A 3 18.64 4.14 -64.59
C SER A 3 20.02 3.58 -64.99
N LEU A 4 20.52 2.59 -64.25
CA LEU A 4 21.04 1.38 -64.87
C LEU A 4 20.95 0.18 -63.92
N ARG A 5 20.20 -0.80 -64.41
CA ARG A 5 19.86 -2.11 -63.87
C ARG A 5 20.71 -3.14 -64.62
N ARG A 6 20.90 -4.32 -63.99
CA ARG A 6 21.21 -5.67 -64.54
C ARG A 6 22.69 -6.12 -64.45
N ARG A 7 22.94 -7.20 -63.67
CA ARG A 7 23.04 -8.66 -64.03
C ARG A 7 24.47 -8.99 -64.48
N ARG A 8 25.11 -10.13 -64.24
CA ARG A 8 24.83 -11.51 -63.79
C ARG A 8 26.21 -12.01 -63.31
N GLY A 9 26.36 -12.71 -62.19
CA GLY A 9 26.27 -14.17 -62.12
C GLY A 9 27.65 -14.82 -62.27
N LEU A 10 28.10 -15.56 -61.26
CA LEU A 10 29.03 -16.69 -61.38
C LEU A 10 28.85 -17.56 -60.13
N ALA A 11 28.64 -18.85 -60.39
CA ALA A 11 28.46 -19.91 -59.40
C ALA A 11 29.82 -20.54 -59.10
N GLU A 12 30.08 -20.89 -57.84
CA GLU A 12 31.01 -21.96 -57.47
C GLU A 12 30.43 -22.76 -56.29
N GLU A 13 30.18 -24.04 -56.60
CA GLU A 13 30.11 -25.23 -55.75
C GLU A 13 31.38 -25.35 -54.86
N THR A 14 31.50 -26.08 -53.75
CA THR A 14 30.71 -26.99 -52.90
C THR A 14 31.59 -27.31 -51.67
N TRP A 15 31.03 -27.49 -50.47
CA TRP A 15 31.47 -28.50 -49.48
C TRP A 15 30.52 -28.51 -48.27
N PHE A 16 29.52 -29.39 -48.28
CA PHE A 16 28.75 -29.74 -47.07
C PHE A 16 28.79 -31.26 -46.89
N PRO A 17 29.24 -31.79 -45.74
CA PRO A 17 29.21 -33.23 -45.48
C PRO A 17 27.77 -33.69 -45.13
N PRO A 18 27.44 -34.98 -45.32
CA PRO A 18 26.10 -35.49 -45.07
C PRO A 18 25.74 -35.44 -43.58
N ARG A 19 24.51 -35.01 -43.28
CA ARG A 19 23.94 -35.03 -41.93
C ARG A 19 23.83 -36.47 -41.44
N ARG A 20 24.59 -36.84 -40.41
CA ARG A 20 24.32 -38.06 -39.62
C ARG A 20 22.98 -37.88 -38.90
N ALA A 21 22.12 -38.90 -39.00
CA ALA A 21 20.88 -38.97 -38.24
C ALA A 21 21.19 -38.91 -36.73
N ARG A 22 20.48 -38.02 -36.03
CA ARG A 22 20.52 -37.88 -34.57
C ARG A 22 19.79 -39.08 -33.96
N PRO A 23 20.34 -39.80 -32.97
CA PRO A 23 19.58 -40.85 -32.30
C PRO A 23 18.39 -40.23 -31.55
N PRO A 24 17.26 -40.95 -31.40
CA PRO A 24 16.11 -40.44 -30.66
C PRO A 24 16.54 -40.14 -29.23
N SER A 25 16.34 -38.89 -28.83
CA SER A 25 16.57 -38.44 -27.46
C SER A 25 15.58 -39.14 -26.54
N ALA A 26 16.07 -40.11 -25.78
CA ALA A 26 15.36 -40.65 -24.64
C ALA A 26 15.00 -39.52 -23.65
N GLU A 27 13.79 -39.61 -23.14
CA GLU A 27 13.12 -38.76 -22.15
C GLU A 27 14.05 -38.01 -21.19
N ARG A 28 14.05 -36.68 -21.28
CA ARG A 28 14.44 -35.78 -20.18
C ARG A 28 13.39 -34.68 -19.94
N ALA A 29 12.11 -35.02 -20.12
CA ALA A 29 11.01 -34.09 -19.86
C ALA A 29 10.44 -34.17 -18.43
N GLY A 30 10.77 -35.22 -17.65
CA GLY A 30 10.22 -35.43 -16.29
C GLY A 30 10.98 -34.73 -15.15
N PHE A 31 12.31 -34.60 -15.25
CA PHE A 31 13.13 -34.15 -14.12
C PHE A 31 13.03 -32.63 -13.85
N GLY A 32 12.90 -31.81 -14.89
CA GLY A 32 12.91 -30.34 -14.75
C GLY A 32 11.62 -29.74 -14.18
N ALA A 33 10.47 -30.38 -14.40
CA ALA A 33 9.18 -29.92 -13.87
C ALA A 33 8.96 -30.36 -12.42
N ALA A 34 9.39 -31.58 -12.07
CA ALA A 34 9.37 -32.09 -10.70
C ALA A 34 10.31 -31.28 -9.79
N PHE A 35 11.56 -31.05 -10.22
CA PHE A 35 12.52 -30.24 -9.46
C PHE A 35 12.05 -28.80 -9.29
N ARG A 36 11.45 -28.18 -10.33
CA ARG A 36 10.93 -26.80 -10.26
C ARG A 36 9.69 -26.69 -9.35
N ARG A 37 8.82 -27.70 -9.30
CA ARG A 37 7.72 -27.78 -8.32
C ARG A 37 8.24 -27.99 -6.90
N GLU A 38 9.21 -28.88 -6.72
CA GLU A 38 9.80 -29.18 -5.41
C GLU A 38 10.53 -27.97 -4.81
N THR A 39 11.30 -27.22 -5.61
CA THR A 39 11.91 -25.94 -5.19
C THR A 39 10.87 -24.84 -4.90
N SER A 40 9.73 -24.85 -5.60
CA SER A 40 8.62 -23.90 -5.34
C SER A 40 7.97 -24.17 -3.99
N HIS A 41 7.78 -25.45 -3.63
CA HIS A 41 7.13 -25.83 -2.38
C HIS A 41 7.99 -25.52 -1.14
N VAL A 42 9.32 -25.61 -1.26
CA VAL A 42 10.24 -25.26 -0.17
C VAL A 42 10.21 -23.75 0.12
N ALA A 43 10.15 -22.91 -0.92
CA ALA A 43 10.09 -21.46 -0.76
C ALA A 43 8.78 -20.97 -0.07
N GLU A 44 7.68 -21.71 -0.20
CA GLU A 44 6.40 -21.34 0.42
C GLU A 44 6.34 -21.65 1.94
N LEU A 45 7.19 -22.57 2.41
CA LEU A 45 7.32 -22.89 3.82
C LEU A 45 8.23 -21.90 4.57
N ASP A 46 8.99 -21.06 3.87
CA ASP A 46 9.91 -20.12 4.48
C ASP A 46 9.20 -19.12 5.41
N GLY A 47 9.69 -19.00 6.64
CA GLY A 47 9.15 -18.09 7.64
C GLY A 47 9.03 -18.69 9.03
N VAL A 48 8.35 -17.95 9.91
CA VAL A 48 8.09 -18.34 11.29
C VAL A 48 6.65 -18.82 11.41
N TRP A 49 6.46 -19.99 12.01
CA TRP A 49 5.14 -20.62 12.15
C TRP A 49 4.85 -20.93 13.61
N GLU A 50 3.70 -20.50 14.10
CA GLU A 50 3.15 -20.95 15.37
C GLU A 50 2.61 -22.37 15.21
N VAL A 51 3.00 -23.28 16.11
CA VAL A 51 2.48 -24.65 16.12
C VAL A 51 1.34 -24.74 17.12
N LYS A 52 0.10 -24.90 16.65
CA LYS A 52 -1.07 -25.18 17.50
C LYS A 52 -1.41 -26.66 17.44
N ARG A 53 -1.44 -27.34 18.59
CA ARG A 53 -1.83 -28.75 18.64
C ARG A 53 -3.34 -28.89 18.42
N SER A 54 -3.73 -29.80 17.53
CA SER A 54 -5.13 -30.10 17.21
C SER A 54 -5.55 -31.52 17.63
N GLY A 55 -4.60 -32.36 18.07
CA GLY A 55 -4.89 -33.67 18.67
C GLY A 55 -3.63 -34.54 18.88
N GLY A 56 -3.78 -35.66 19.57
CA GLY A 56 -2.69 -36.62 19.82
C GLY A 56 -2.40 -36.91 21.29
N ALA A 57 -1.37 -37.70 21.55
CA ALA A 57 -0.99 -38.19 22.88
C ALA A 57 0.01 -37.27 23.62
N LEU A 58 0.42 -36.16 23.01
CA LEU A 58 1.35 -35.21 23.62
C LEU A 58 0.61 -34.07 24.33
N PRO A 59 1.12 -33.58 25.48
CA PRO A 59 0.55 -32.43 26.18
C PRO A 59 0.58 -31.17 25.32
N PRO A 60 -0.31 -30.18 25.57
CA PRO A 60 -0.32 -28.91 24.84
C PRO A 60 0.98 -28.14 25.12
N LEU A 61 1.86 -28.07 24.11
CA LEU A 61 3.10 -27.32 24.17
C LEU A 61 2.84 -25.89 23.69
N LEU A 62 2.50 -24.98 24.60
CA LEU A 62 2.34 -23.55 24.31
C LEU A 62 3.71 -22.93 23.95
N GLY A 63 3.73 -22.10 22.91
CA GLY A 63 4.94 -21.37 22.50
C GLY A 63 5.91 -22.13 21.61
N VAL A 64 5.50 -23.28 21.04
CA VAL A 64 6.27 -23.96 20.00
C VAL A 64 6.19 -23.21 18.68
N ARG A 65 7.34 -22.96 18.07
CA ARG A 65 7.45 -22.31 16.76
C ARG A 65 8.34 -23.12 15.83
N LYS A 66 8.07 -23.05 14.53
CA LYS A 66 8.97 -23.56 13.50
C LYS A 66 9.53 -22.39 12.70
N GLU A 67 10.84 -22.31 12.59
CA GLU A 67 11.53 -21.36 11.71
C GLU A 67 12.08 -22.16 10.52
N ILE A 68 11.69 -21.78 9.32
CA ILE A 68 12.06 -22.49 8.08
C ILE A 68 12.75 -21.51 7.14
N SER A 69 13.88 -21.93 6.58
CA SER A 69 14.61 -21.20 5.55
C SER A 69 15.24 -22.16 4.55
N GLY A 70 14.71 -22.13 3.32
CA GLY A 70 15.08 -23.04 2.25
C GLY A 70 14.92 -24.49 2.68
N ALA A 71 15.94 -25.30 2.41
CA ALA A 71 15.90 -26.75 2.64
C ALA A 71 16.04 -27.17 4.11
N SER A 72 16.01 -26.24 5.08
CA SER A 72 16.21 -26.56 6.50
C SER A 72 15.40 -25.67 7.43
N GLY A 73 15.24 -26.11 8.67
CA GLY A 73 14.59 -25.32 9.70
C GLY A 73 14.84 -25.84 11.11
N GLU A 74 14.21 -25.19 12.07
CA GLU A 74 14.35 -25.49 13.49
C GLU A 74 12.99 -25.34 14.20
N THR A 75 12.66 -26.28 15.09
CA THR A 75 11.51 -26.15 16.00
C THR A 75 11.98 -25.59 17.33
N LYS A 76 11.58 -24.36 17.66
CA LYS A 76 11.93 -23.68 18.91
C LYS A 76 10.83 -23.82 19.95
N LEU A 77 11.23 -24.04 21.20
CA LEU A 77 10.35 -24.08 22.37
C LEU A 77 10.97 -23.25 23.48
N GLY A 78 10.49 -22.02 23.65
CA GLY A 78 11.01 -21.11 24.67
C GLY A 78 12.53 -20.91 24.57
N PRO A 79 13.28 -20.93 25.69
CA PRO A 79 14.73 -20.71 25.71
C PRO A 79 15.55 -21.97 25.39
N LEU A 80 14.92 -23.11 25.06
CA LEU A 80 15.64 -24.35 24.78
C LEU A 80 16.31 -24.29 23.40
N PRO A 81 17.46 -24.98 23.21
CA PRO A 81 18.01 -25.23 21.89
C PRO A 81 16.93 -25.84 21.00
N GLY A 82 16.73 -25.30 19.80
CA GLY A 82 15.68 -25.79 18.94
C GLY A 82 16.03 -27.15 18.33
N ALA A 83 15.00 -27.86 17.89
CA ALA A 83 15.14 -29.17 17.26
C ALA A 83 15.31 -28.98 15.74
N PRO A 84 16.51 -29.21 15.17
CA PRO A 84 16.76 -28.97 13.77
C PRO A 84 16.11 -30.04 12.88
N PHE A 85 15.66 -29.64 11.70
CA PHE A 85 15.09 -30.53 10.69
C PHE A 85 15.49 -30.12 9.27
N ASP A 86 15.40 -31.06 8.35
CA ASP A 86 15.53 -30.84 6.91
C ASP A 86 14.12 -30.79 6.28
N VAL A 87 13.94 -29.92 5.29
CA VAL A 87 12.69 -29.76 4.55
C VAL A 87 12.76 -30.56 3.26
N VAL A 88 11.87 -31.56 3.13
CA VAL A 88 11.78 -32.42 1.95
C VAL A 88 10.36 -32.36 1.43
N GLY A 89 10.11 -31.49 0.44
CA GLY A 89 8.75 -31.20 -0.02
C GLY A 89 7.91 -30.57 1.09
N LEU A 90 6.85 -31.28 1.52
CA LEU A 90 6.02 -30.89 2.66
C LEU A 90 6.30 -31.72 3.93
N SER A 91 7.40 -32.46 3.97
CA SER A 91 7.82 -33.24 5.14
C SER A 91 9.00 -32.57 5.84
N LEU A 92 8.89 -32.38 7.15
CA LEU A 92 9.98 -31.89 8.00
C LEU A 92 10.61 -33.07 8.72
N ARG A 93 11.86 -33.39 8.39
CA ARG A 93 12.59 -34.56 8.91
C ARG A 93 13.59 -34.13 9.95
N TYR A 94 13.36 -34.49 11.21
CA TYR A 94 14.21 -34.04 12.30
C TYR A 94 15.58 -34.73 12.29
N ARG A 95 16.61 -33.94 12.60
CA ARG A 95 18.00 -34.37 12.71
C ARG A 95 18.30 -34.82 14.14
N ALA A 96 19.43 -35.50 14.32
CA ALA A 96 19.87 -35.96 15.65
C ALA A 96 19.91 -34.80 16.67
N PRO A 97 19.49 -35.02 17.94
CA PRO A 97 19.12 -36.30 18.56
C PRO A 97 17.67 -36.74 18.30
N PHE A 98 16.88 -35.96 17.57
CA PHE A 98 15.46 -36.23 17.28
C PHE A 98 15.24 -37.02 15.98
N ALA A 99 16.23 -37.82 15.57
CA ALA A 99 16.11 -38.65 14.39
C ALA A 99 14.94 -39.64 14.55
N GLY A 100 14.16 -39.83 13.49
CA GLY A 100 12.95 -40.68 13.49
C GLY A 100 11.64 -39.91 13.68
N PHE A 101 11.70 -38.65 14.12
CA PHE A 101 10.55 -37.74 14.06
C PHE A 101 10.38 -37.16 12.65
N VAL A 102 9.15 -37.21 12.14
CA VAL A 102 8.75 -36.60 10.86
C VAL A 102 7.43 -35.88 11.04
N ASP A 103 7.37 -34.64 10.57
CA ASP A 103 6.14 -33.87 10.49
C ASP A 103 5.73 -33.73 9.02
N ASP A 104 4.62 -34.35 8.62
CA ASP A 104 4.07 -34.24 7.27
C ASP A 104 3.00 -33.16 7.21
N LEU A 105 3.14 -32.23 6.27
CA LEU A 105 2.27 -31.07 6.11
C LEU A 105 1.30 -31.25 4.94
N GLU A 106 0.06 -30.86 5.15
CA GLU A 106 -0.98 -30.71 4.15
C GLU A 106 -1.44 -29.25 4.13
N ARG A 107 -1.63 -28.70 2.94
CA ARG A 107 -2.05 -27.30 2.77
C ARG A 107 -3.44 -27.08 3.33
N ASP A 108 -3.61 -25.93 3.97
CA ASP A 108 -4.90 -25.43 4.45
C ASP A 108 -5.07 -23.96 4.04
N ALA A 109 -6.28 -23.41 4.16
CA ALA A 109 -6.62 -22.08 3.62
C ALA A 109 -5.71 -20.94 4.11
N GLU A 110 -5.23 -21.00 5.35
CA GLU A 110 -4.41 -19.95 5.98
C GLU A 110 -3.04 -20.45 6.47
N GLY A 111 -2.62 -21.65 6.06
CA GLY A 111 -1.38 -22.25 6.54
C GLY A 111 -1.26 -23.73 6.21
N TYR A 112 -0.87 -24.54 7.21
CA TYR A 112 -0.71 -25.98 7.02
C TYR A 112 -1.30 -26.77 8.18
N ARG A 113 -1.91 -27.91 7.88
CA ARG A 113 -2.20 -28.94 8.87
C ARG A 113 -1.07 -29.96 8.85
N GLY A 114 -0.63 -30.39 10.02
CA GLY A 114 0.50 -31.29 10.18
C GLY A 114 0.15 -32.56 10.92
N ARG A 115 0.77 -33.67 10.52
CA ARG A 115 0.78 -34.94 11.24
C ARG A 115 2.19 -35.24 11.70
N SER A 116 2.36 -35.46 13.00
CA SER A 116 3.64 -35.84 13.61
C SER A 116 3.72 -37.36 13.75
N THR A 117 4.77 -37.96 13.20
CA THR A 117 5.06 -39.39 13.27
C THR A 117 6.44 -39.65 13.88
N PHE A 118 6.57 -40.75 14.62
CA PHE A 118 7.85 -41.24 15.13
C PHE A 118 8.03 -42.68 14.66
N CYS A 119 9.10 -42.94 13.92
CA CYS A 119 9.35 -44.24 13.29
C CYS A 119 8.13 -44.76 12.50
N GLY A 120 7.41 -43.85 11.81
CA GLY A 120 6.23 -44.15 11.00
C GLY A 120 4.91 -44.30 11.76
N ARG A 121 4.90 -44.18 13.10
CA ARG A 121 3.68 -44.22 13.91
C ARG A 121 3.21 -42.81 14.24
N GLU A 122 1.98 -42.46 13.87
CA GLU A 122 1.37 -41.17 14.21
C GLU A 122 1.23 -41.02 15.72
N PHE A 123 1.64 -39.87 16.25
CA PHE A 123 1.49 -39.54 17.67
C PHE A 123 0.85 -38.17 17.91
N GLY A 124 0.68 -37.34 16.87
CA GLY A 124 0.03 -36.05 17.03
C GLY A 124 -0.37 -35.36 15.74
N LYS A 125 -1.26 -34.38 15.89
CA LYS A 125 -1.72 -33.48 14.84
C LYS A 125 -1.54 -32.04 15.29
N PHE A 126 -1.26 -31.17 14.34
CA PHE A 126 -1.07 -29.75 14.61
C PHE A 126 -1.49 -28.90 13.42
N GLU A 127 -1.53 -27.60 13.65
CA GLU A 127 -1.74 -26.55 12.67
C GLU A 127 -0.53 -25.61 12.73
N LEU A 128 -0.06 -25.18 11.56
CA LEU A 128 0.91 -24.11 11.40
C LEU A 128 0.18 -22.85 10.98
N LYS A 129 0.25 -21.84 11.85
CA LYS A 129 -0.21 -20.48 11.54
C LYS A 129 1.01 -19.58 11.37
N ARG A 130 1.09 -18.84 10.26
CA ARG A 130 2.23 -17.96 10.00
C ARG A 130 2.28 -16.86 11.07
N ILE A 131 3.42 -16.75 11.74
CA ILE A 131 3.74 -15.60 12.58
C ILE A 131 4.40 -14.57 11.68
N LYS A 132 3.73 -13.43 11.49
CA LYS A 132 4.34 -12.28 10.82
C LYS A 132 5.54 -11.84 11.66
N THR A 133 6.69 -11.66 11.02
CA THR A 133 7.88 -11.11 11.68
C THR A 133 7.65 -9.64 12.07
N GLY A 134 8.44 -9.12 13.03
CA GLY A 134 8.30 -7.73 13.46
C GLY A 134 8.40 -6.71 12.31
N GLY A 135 9.24 -6.99 11.31
CA GLY A 135 9.35 -6.16 10.10
C GLY A 135 8.12 -6.23 9.20
N GLU A 136 7.53 -7.42 9.01
CA GLU A 136 6.28 -7.57 8.25
C GLU A 136 5.11 -6.87 8.95
N MET A 137 5.01 -6.98 10.27
CA MET A 137 3.99 -6.28 11.06
C MET A 137 4.12 -4.75 10.94
N ALA A 138 5.34 -4.22 11.06
CA ALA A 138 5.60 -2.79 10.93
C ALA A 138 5.29 -2.27 9.51
N SER A 139 5.61 -3.05 8.47
CA SER A 139 5.28 -2.72 7.08
C SER A 139 3.76 -2.67 6.85
N GLU A 140 3.02 -3.63 7.39
CA GLU A 140 1.55 -3.63 7.27
C GLU A 140 0.91 -2.47 8.04
N GLN A 141 1.41 -2.16 9.24
CA GLN A 141 0.97 -0.98 9.99
C GLN A 141 1.26 0.32 9.22
N LEU A 142 2.42 0.43 8.58
CA LEU A 142 2.78 1.58 7.77
C LEU A 142 1.84 1.74 6.56
N LYS A 143 1.49 0.65 5.88
CA LYS A 143 0.49 0.67 4.79
C LYS A 143 -0.89 1.09 5.30
N GLN A 144 -1.31 0.60 6.47
CA GLN A 144 -2.59 0.99 7.07
C GLN A 144 -2.61 2.49 7.39
N GLN A 145 -1.53 3.02 7.98
CA GLN A 145 -1.38 4.46 8.24
C GLN A 145 -1.38 5.27 6.94
N LEU A 146 -0.74 4.79 5.87
CA LEU A 146 -0.79 5.44 4.56
C LEU A 146 -2.23 5.54 4.06
N VAL A 147 -2.97 4.43 4.01
CA VAL A 147 -4.36 4.41 3.54
C VAL A 147 -5.25 5.32 4.40
N GLN A 148 -5.03 5.34 5.71
CA GLN A 148 -5.72 6.27 6.61
C GLN A 148 -5.51 7.74 6.22
N HIS A 149 -4.27 8.15 6.01
CA HIS A 149 -3.99 9.54 5.65
C HIS A 149 -4.49 9.93 4.25
N ILE A 150 -4.57 8.98 3.31
CA ILE A 150 -5.21 9.22 2.02
C ILE A 150 -6.73 9.43 2.21
N ASP A 151 -7.39 8.62 3.04
CA ASP A 151 -8.84 8.77 3.32
C ASP A 151 -9.13 10.08 4.07
N GLU A 152 -8.28 10.45 5.02
CA GLU A 152 -8.36 11.74 5.72
C GLU A 152 -8.20 12.92 4.76
N ALA A 153 -7.22 12.87 3.84
CA ALA A 153 -7.05 13.89 2.81
C ALA A 153 -8.28 13.95 1.90
N TYR A 154 -8.78 12.82 1.39
CA TYR A 154 -10.01 12.79 0.59
C TYR A 154 -11.21 13.40 1.34
N ALA A 155 -11.40 13.07 2.61
CA ALA A 155 -12.49 13.62 3.41
C ALA A 155 -12.34 15.13 3.65
N MET A 156 -11.11 15.61 3.82
CA MET A 156 -10.77 17.04 3.91
C MET A 156 -11.17 17.77 2.63
N GLU A 157 -10.76 17.29 1.46
CA GLU A 157 -11.14 17.85 0.15
C GLU A 157 -12.67 17.94 -0.01
N GLN A 158 -13.40 16.89 0.37
CA GLN A 158 -14.87 16.88 0.31
C GLN A 158 -15.50 17.92 1.25
N ASN A 159 -14.87 18.26 2.37
CA ASN A 159 -15.31 19.35 3.25
C ASN A 159 -15.01 20.71 2.62
N VAL A 160 -13.83 20.88 2.03
CA VAL A 160 -13.42 22.13 1.36
C VAL A 160 -14.30 22.43 0.17
N LEU A 161 -14.65 21.44 -0.66
CA LEU A 161 -15.61 21.62 -1.76
C LEU A 161 -16.96 22.19 -1.28
N ARG A 162 -17.48 21.70 -0.15
CA ARG A 162 -18.72 22.24 0.45
C ARG A 162 -18.55 23.68 0.95
N MET A 163 -17.40 23.98 1.55
CA MET A 163 -17.06 25.33 1.98
C MET A 163 -16.99 26.30 0.78
N LEU A 164 -16.29 25.91 -0.29
CA LEU A 164 -16.15 26.70 -1.50
C LEU A 164 -17.50 26.95 -2.16
N ASP A 165 -18.40 25.95 -2.20
CA ASP A 165 -19.76 26.16 -2.68
C ASP A 165 -20.52 27.23 -1.89
N GLY A 166 -20.40 27.22 -0.56
CA GLY A 166 -20.99 28.24 0.31
C GLY A 166 -20.41 29.64 0.05
N MET A 167 -19.08 29.75 -0.08
CA MET A 167 -18.40 31.02 -0.34
C MET A 167 -18.74 31.58 -1.72
N ILE A 168 -18.80 30.74 -2.76
CA ILE A 168 -19.18 31.14 -4.13
C ILE A 168 -20.62 31.66 -4.19
N GLN A 169 -21.52 31.05 -3.42
CA GLN A 169 -22.93 31.45 -3.38
C GLN A 169 -23.16 32.78 -2.65
N THR A 170 -22.32 33.11 -1.68
CA THR A 170 -22.52 34.25 -0.76
C THR A 170 -21.66 35.48 -1.08
N THR A 171 -20.53 35.30 -1.77
CA THR A 171 -19.68 36.44 -2.16
C THR A 171 -20.33 37.26 -3.29
N GLU A 172 -20.30 38.58 -3.19
CA GLU A 172 -20.77 39.50 -4.24
C GLU A 172 -19.62 40.04 -5.11
N ASP A 173 -18.36 39.85 -4.67
CA ASP A 173 -17.19 40.30 -5.41
C ASP A 173 -16.87 39.35 -6.57
N ALA A 174 -16.91 39.88 -7.80
CA ALA A 174 -16.76 39.07 -9.01
C ALA A 174 -15.36 38.45 -9.18
N GLU A 175 -14.32 39.13 -8.69
CA GLU A 175 -12.93 38.65 -8.75
C GLU A 175 -12.72 37.51 -7.77
N ILE A 176 -13.12 37.70 -6.50
CA ILE A 176 -13.06 36.64 -5.47
C ILE A 176 -13.91 35.43 -5.89
N LYS A 177 -15.10 35.66 -6.44
CA LYS A 177 -15.97 34.59 -6.96
C LYS A 177 -15.29 33.77 -8.06
N ASN A 178 -14.50 34.41 -8.92
CA ASN A 178 -13.78 33.72 -9.98
C ASN A 178 -12.62 32.88 -9.43
N GLU A 179 -11.84 33.44 -8.49
CA GLU A 179 -10.76 32.70 -7.82
C GLU A 179 -11.28 31.48 -7.07
N LEU A 180 -12.38 31.60 -6.32
CA LEU A 180 -12.99 30.47 -5.61
C LEU A 180 -13.49 29.37 -6.56
N ARG A 181 -13.98 29.74 -7.76
CA ARG A 181 -14.41 28.76 -8.77
C ARG A 181 -13.22 28.03 -9.40
N GLU A 182 -12.14 28.75 -9.68
CA GLU A 182 -10.89 28.15 -10.16
C GLU A 182 -10.37 27.15 -9.13
N HIS A 183 -10.31 27.58 -7.87
CA HIS A 183 -9.82 26.75 -6.77
C HIS A 183 -10.74 25.53 -6.53
N LYS A 184 -12.07 25.69 -6.61
CA LYS A 184 -12.98 24.54 -6.54
C LYS A 184 -12.65 23.46 -7.58
N LEU A 185 -12.31 23.85 -8.81
CA LEU A 185 -11.92 22.88 -9.85
C LEU A 185 -10.57 22.21 -9.53
N GLU A 186 -9.65 22.90 -8.85
CA GLU A 186 -8.40 22.33 -8.32
C GLU A 186 -8.71 21.29 -7.25
N THR A 187 -9.48 21.66 -6.22
CA THR A 187 -9.93 20.80 -5.12
C THR A 187 -10.70 19.56 -5.63
N GLU A 188 -11.51 19.68 -6.69
CA GLU A 188 -12.17 18.53 -7.33
C GLU A 188 -11.14 17.52 -7.88
N ARG A 189 -10.08 18.01 -8.53
CA ARG A 189 -8.98 17.16 -9.02
C ARG A 189 -8.17 16.57 -7.86
N HIS A 190 -7.99 17.31 -6.78
CA HIS A 190 -7.31 16.83 -5.57
C HIS A 190 -8.04 15.64 -4.98
N ALA A 191 -9.37 15.75 -4.80
CA ALA A 191 -10.23 14.67 -4.35
C ALA A 191 -10.17 13.45 -5.29
N GLU A 192 -10.23 13.66 -6.61
CA GLU A 192 -10.12 12.57 -7.59
C GLU A 192 -8.78 11.84 -7.48
N ARG A 193 -7.66 12.57 -7.34
CA ARG A 193 -6.34 11.94 -7.12
C ARG A 193 -6.33 11.09 -5.85
N MET A 194 -6.86 11.60 -4.73
CA MET A 194 -6.90 10.85 -3.47
C MET A 194 -7.80 9.63 -3.56
N GLN A 195 -8.94 9.72 -4.25
CA GLN A 195 -9.80 8.57 -4.53
C GLN A 195 -9.06 7.50 -5.34
N GLN A 196 -8.37 7.89 -6.41
CA GLN A 196 -7.56 6.96 -7.22
C GLN A 196 -6.47 6.28 -6.38
N ARG A 197 -5.85 7.01 -5.43
CA ARG A 197 -4.88 6.42 -4.50
C ARG A 197 -5.53 5.42 -3.54
N LEU A 198 -6.73 5.68 -3.02
CA LEU A 198 -7.46 4.69 -2.21
C LEU A 198 -7.76 3.42 -3.00
N GLU A 199 -8.25 3.57 -4.23
CA GLU A 199 -8.55 2.44 -5.12
C GLU A 199 -7.30 1.60 -5.41
N ALA A 200 -6.14 2.22 -5.60
CA ALA A 200 -4.85 1.54 -5.78
C ALA A 200 -4.47 0.66 -4.57
N HIS A 201 -4.92 1.02 -3.37
CA HIS A 201 -4.75 0.23 -2.13
C HIS A 201 -5.92 -0.71 -1.84
N SER A 202 -6.84 -0.91 -2.80
CA SER A 202 -8.08 -1.69 -2.61
C SER A 202 -8.94 -1.20 -1.44
N ALA A 203 -8.82 0.09 -1.10
CA ALA A 203 -9.64 0.77 -0.13
C ALA A 203 -10.71 1.62 -0.83
N SER A 204 -11.79 1.92 -0.12
CA SER A 204 -12.79 2.90 -0.56
C SER A 204 -12.89 4.03 0.45
N PRO A 205 -13.31 5.23 0.02
CA PRO A 205 -13.60 6.32 0.94
C PRO A 205 -14.47 5.84 2.11
N SER A 206 -14.14 6.22 3.34
CA SER A 206 -14.88 5.89 4.57
C SER A 206 -14.85 4.43 5.07
N LEU A 207 -14.00 3.56 4.51
CA LEU A 207 -13.66 2.27 5.15
C LEU A 207 -12.66 2.43 6.31
N VAL A 208 -11.95 3.56 6.42
CA VAL A 208 -11.02 3.84 7.52
C VAL A 208 -11.75 4.55 8.66
N ARG A 209 -12.71 3.86 9.28
CA ARG A 209 -13.52 4.43 10.37
C ARG A 209 -12.99 4.17 11.78
N GLU A 210 -11.68 3.93 11.93
CA GLU A 210 -11.05 3.69 13.24
C GLU A 210 -9.85 4.62 13.49
N ALA A 211 -10.13 5.92 13.70
CA ALA A 211 -9.39 6.80 14.61
C ALA A 211 -10.16 8.13 14.76
N GLY A 212 -11.20 8.12 15.59
CA GLY A 212 -11.95 9.33 15.92
C GLY A 212 -11.06 10.35 16.65
N GLY A 213 -10.75 11.46 15.98
CA GLY A 213 -10.07 12.60 16.61
C GLY A 213 -9.95 13.80 15.68
N ILE A 214 -9.22 13.66 14.57
CA ILE A 214 -8.89 14.79 13.68
C ILE A 214 -10.10 15.24 12.86
N ALA A 215 -10.91 14.29 12.35
CA ALA A 215 -12.14 14.59 11.62
C ALA A 215 -13.17 15.40 12.45
N GLY A 216 -13.18 15.22 13.77
CA GLY A 216 -14.10 15.94 14.66
C GLY A 216 -13.77 17.42 14.85
N ALA A 217 -12.47 17.77 14.81
CA ALA A 217 -12.02 19.16 14.90
C ALA A 217 -12.28 19.93 13.59
N LEU A 218 -12.02 19.28 12.44
CA LEU A 218 -12.32 19.79 11.10
C LEU A 218 -13.82 20.08 10.90
N LEU A 219 -14.68 19.17 11.34
CA LEU A 219 -16.14 19.34 11.27
C LEU A 219 -16.65 20.54 12.08
N LYS A 220 -16.00 20.88 13.21
CA LYS A 220 -16.43 22.00 14.05
C LYS A 220 -16.21 23.35 13.36
N SER A 221 -15.12 23.49 12.60
CA SER A 221 -14.81 24.72 11.86
C SER A 221 -15.77 24.95 10.68
N VAL A 222 -16.13 23.88 9.95
CA VAL A 222 -17.06 23.96 8.81
C VAL A 222 -18.49 24.31 9.24
N VAL A 223 -18.93 23.86 10.42
CA VAL A 223 -20.30 24.14 10.93
C VAL A 223 -20.48 25.61 11.34
N ASP A 224 -19.41 26.30 11.73
CA ASP A 224 -19.50 27.72 12.13
C ASP A 224 -19.66 28.65 10.89
N LEU A 225 -19.24 28.22 9.70
CA LEU A 225 -19.37 28.93 8.42
C LEU A 225 -20.81 29.10 7.91
N ALA A 226 -21.78 28.35 8.44
CA ALA A 226 -23.17 28.42 7.97
C ALA A 226 -23.97 29.61 8.57
N ARG A 227 -23.38 30.42 9.45
CA ARG A 227 -24.06 31.54 10.11
C ARG A 227 -23.59 32.90 9.58
N GLY A 228 -24.20 33.32 8.47
CA GLY A 228 -24.26 34.73 8.03
C GLY A 228 -22.89 35.41 7.98
N GLU A 229 -22.09 35.11 6.97
CA GLU A 229 -20.66 35.40 7.03
C GLU A 229 -20.27 36.63 6.23
N LYS A 230 -19.40 37.41 6.89
CA LYS A 230 -18.78 38.65 6.43
C LYS A 230 -17.48 38.31 5.71
N ALA A 231 -17.15 39.01 4.63
CA ALA A 231 -15.97 38.77 3.78
C ALA A 231 -14.66 38.53 4.56
N GLY A 232 -14.42 39.27 5.65
CA GLY A 232 -13.22 39.11 6.48
C GLY A 232 -13.14 37.77 7.22
N ARG A 233 -14.28 37.17 7.58
CA ARG A 233 -14.31 35.85 8.22
C ARG A 233 -14.05 34.73 7.21
N ASN A 234 -14.69 34.81 6.04
CA ASN A 234 -14.46 33.86 4.94
C ASN A 234 -12.97 33.83 4.54
N ALA A 235 -12.32 34.99 4.45
CA ALA A 235 -10.90 35.07 4.13
C ALA A 235 -10.01 34.41 5.20
N ARG A 236 -10.28 34.66 6.48
CA ARG A 236 -9.57 34.02 7.60
C ARG A 236 -9.72 32.51 7.60
N ASP A 237 -10.95 32.04 7.42
CA ASP A 237 -11.27 30.63 7.52
C ASP A 237 -10.77 29.86 6.28
N GLY A 238 -10.85 30.48 5.09
CA GLY A 238 -10.17 30.02 3.88
C GLY A 238 -8.66 29.89 4.10
N TYR A 239 -7.98 30.96 4.52
CA TYR A 239 -6.53 30.94 4.74
C TYR A 239 -6.09 29.89 5.76
N THR A 240 -6.86 29.72 6.85
CA THR A 240 -6.58 28.67 7.84
C THR A 240 -6.76 27.27 7.26
N THR A 241 -7.75 27.10 6.39
CA THR A 241 -8.01 25.83 5.70
C THR A 241 -6.86 25.49 4.76
N GLU A 242 -6.42 26.42 3.91
CA GLU A 242 -5.28 26.17 3.00
C GLU A 242 -4.04 25.66 3.75
N HIS A 243 -3.70 26.27 4.89
CA HIS A 243 -2.53 25.84 5.69
C HIS A 243 -2.71 24.46 6.34
N LEU A 244 -3.95 24.09 6.64
CA LEU A 244 -4.25 22.74 7.12
C LEU A 244 -4.10 21.72 6.00
N GLU A 245 -4.49 22.05 4.77
CA GLU A 245 -4.32 21.19 3.59
C GLU A 245 -2.83 21.02 3.26
N ILE A 246 -2.07 22.12 3.25
CA ILE A 246 -0.60 22.10 3.10
C ILE A 246 0.05 21.17 4.13
N ALA A 247 -0.33 21.30 5.41
CA ALA A 247 0.23 20.47 6.48
C ALA A 247 -0.14 18.98 6.30
N SER A 248 -1.38 18.70 5.91
CA SER A 248 -1.88 17.34 5.67
C SER A 248 -1.14 16.68 4.51
N TYR A 249 -0.95 17.40 3.39
CA TYR A 249 -0.20 16.88 2.25
C TYR A 249 1.30 16.76 2.51
N GLN A 250 1.92 17.65 3.29
CA GLN A 250 3.31 17.48 3.75
C GLN A 250 3.49 16.17 4.54
N LEU A 251 2.53 15.84 5.41
CA LEU A 251 2.57 14.61 6.20
C LEU A 251 2.34 13.38 5.30
N LEU A 252 1.32 13.42 4.44
CA LEU A 252 1.00 12.33 3.52
C LEU A 252 2.17 12.01 2.59
N GLU A 253 2.81 13.02 1.99
CA GLU A 253 3.99 12.86 1.13
C GLU A 253 5.08 12.04 1.85
N ARG A 254 5.39 12.41 3.10
CA ARG A 254 6.44 11.77 3.92
C ARG A 254 6.09 10.36 4.34
N ILE A 255 4.82 10.07 4.58
CA ILE A 255 4.35 8.72 4.93
C ILE A 255 4.39 7.83 3.69
N ALA A 256 3.93 8.34 2.55
CA ALA A 256 3.98 7.65 1.26
C ALA A 256 5.42 7.28 0.86
N GLN A 257 6.37 8.20 1.00
CA GLN A 257 7.80 7.94 0.78
C GLN A 257 8.35 6.81 1.66
N ARG A 258 7.99 6.79 2.96
CA ARG A 258 8.41 5.71 3.88
C ARG A 258 7.77 4.38 3.54
N ALA A 259 6.54 4.39 3.04
CA ALA A 259 5.83 3.20 2.57
C ALA A 259 6.31 2.72 1.19
N GLY A 260 7.16 3.48 0.50
CA GLY A 260 7.62 3.18 -0.86
C GLY A 260 6.58 3.45 -1.95
N ASP A 261 5.55 4.24 -1.65
CA ASP A 261 4.49 4.61 -2.58
C ASP A 261 4.78 5.99 -3.20
N GLU A 262 5.61 6.01 -4.23
CA GLU A 262 6.04 7.25 -4.88
C GLU A 262 4.89 7.93 -5.64
N GLU A 263 3.92 7.18 -6.14
CA GLU A 263 2.76 7.74 -6.84
C GLU A 263 1.86 8.53 -5.88
N THR A 264 1.63 8.03 -4.65
CA THR A 264 0.93 8.81 -3.62
C THR A 264 1.75 10.02 -3.18
N ALA A 265 3.08 9.88 -3.09
CA ALA A 265 3.94 11.00 -2.72
C ALA A 265 3.88 12.13 -3.76
N GLU A 266 3.86 11.80 -5.05
CA GLU A 266 3.71 12.80 -6.12
C GLU A 266 2.32 13.44 -6.10
N ALA A 267 1.25 12.64 -5.93
CA ALA A 267 -0.10 13.18 -5.81
C ALA A 267 -0.22 14.20 -4.65
N ALA A 268 0.37 13.90 -3.49
CA ALA A 268 0.42 14.81 -2.35
C ALA A 268 1.24 16.09 -2.65
N ARG A 269 2.35 15.97 -3.38
CA ARG A 269 3.15 17.13 -3.81
C ARG A 269 2.40 18.03 -4.78
N GLU A 270 1.70 17.45 -5.75
CA GLU A 270 0.90 18.19 -6.73
C GLU A 270 -0.20 19.00 -6.02
N ASN A 271 -1.00 18.36 -5.16
CA ASN A 271 -2.08 19.05 -4.46
C ASN A 271 -1.51 20.14 -3.54
N ARG A 272 -0.47 19.84 -2.74
CA ARG A 272 0.20 20.82 -1.86
C ARG A 272 0.65 22.08 -2.61
N LYS A 273 1.17 21.92 -3.83
CA LYS A 273 1.64 23.05 -4.63
C LYS A 273 0.50 24.00 -5.00
N ASP A 274 -0.67 23.45 -5.30
CA ASP A 274 -1.88 24.23 -5.59
C ASP A 274 -2.32 24.98 -4.32
N GLU A 275 -2.33 24.33 -3.14
CA GLU A 275 -2.72 24.97 -1.87
C GLU A 275 -1.74 26.06 -1.44
N GLU A 276 -0.44 25.85 -1.63
CA GLU A 276 0.59 26.88 -1.40
C GLU A 276 0.36 28.10 -2.31
N ALA A 277 -0.11 27.88 -3.54
CA ALA A 277 -0.45 28.97 -4.46
C ALA A 277 -1.72 29.69 -4.01
N MET A 278 -2.75 28.96 -3.56
CA MET A 278 -4.00 29.55 -3.07
C MET A 278 -3.80 30.34 -1.77
N ALA A 279 -3.07 29.78 -0.81
CA ALA A 279 -2.68 30.48 0.42
C ALA A 279 -1.96 31.81 0.12
N LYS A 280 -1.07 31.81 -0.89
CA LYS A 280 -0.37 33.02 -1.32
C LYS A 280 -1.31 34.03 -2.01
N LYS A 281 -2.29 33.58 -2.79
CA LYS A 281 -3.33 34.45 -3.35
C LYS A 281 -4.14 35.11 -2.24
N LEU A 282 -4.56 34.37 -1.22
CA LEU A 282 -5.29 34.92 -0.07
C LEU A 282 -4.44 35.92 0.73
N ASP A 283 -3.17 35.62 0.96
CA ASP A 283 -2.25 36.51 1.70
C ASP A 283 -2.07 37.87 1.00
N ALA A 284 -2.10 37.90 -0.33
CA ALA A 284 -2.00 39.13 -1.10
C ALA A 284 -3.27 40.01 -1.05
N HIS A 285 -4.41 39.49 -0.58
CA HIS A 285 -5.71 40.15 -0.64
C HIS A 285 -6.23 40.67 0.70
N TRP A 286 -5.43 40.63 1.77
CA TRP A 286 -5.87 41.06 3.12
C TRP A 286 -6.44 42.49 3.16
N ASP A 287 -5.85 43.44 2.42
CA ASP A 287 -6.36 44.81 2.35
C ASP A 287 -7.78 44.85 1.76
N LYS A 288 -8.01 44.11 0.66
CA LYS A 288 -9.32 44.01 0.02
C LYS A 288 -10.36 43.33 0.94
N PHE A 289 -9.98 42.27 1.63
CA PHE A 289 -10.86 41.60 2.59
C PHE A 289 -11.22 42.51 3.78
N ALA A 290 -10.29 43.33 4.25
CA ALA A 290 -10.54 44.32 5.29
C ALA A 290 -11.53 45.40 4.81
N GLU A 291 -11.34 45.93 3.60
CA GLU A 291 -12.26 46.90 2.99
C GLU A 291 -13.69 46.33 2.84
N LEU A 292 -13.81 45.12 2.31
CA LEU A 292 -15.11 44.45 2.17
C LEU A 292 -15.77 44.21 3.52
N SER A 293 -15.00 43.76 4.52
CA SER A 293 -15.52 43.56 5.87
C SER A 293 -16.01 44.86 6.51
N LEU A 294 -15.33 45.98 6.30
CA LEU A 294 -15.76 47.30 6.81
C LEU A 294 -17.02 47.79 6.09
N LYS A 295 -17.09 47.58 4.77
CA LYS A 295 -18.26 47.94 3.96
C LYS A 295 -19.51 47.18 4.38
N GLU A 296 -19.39 45.88 4.69
CA GLU A 296 -20.48 45.05 5.20
C GLU A 296 -21.00 45.50 6.57
N GLU A 297 -20.13 46.09 7.41
CA GLU A 297 -20.50 46.72 8.69
C GLU A 297 -21.07 48.14 8.51
N GLY A 298 -21.15 48.66 7.27
CA GLY A 298 -21.58 50.02 6.98
C GLY A 298 -20.56 51.10 7.36
N VAL A 299 -19.31 50.72 7.63
CA VAL A 299 -18.23 51.64 8.00
C VAL A 299 -17.55 52.16 6.73
N THR A 300 -17.69 53.46 6.47
CA THR A 300 -16.96 54.13 5.37
C THR A 300 -15.64 54.69 5.89
N VAL A 301 -14.53 54.13 5.44
CA VAL A 301 -13.19 54.68 5.71
C VAL A 301 -12.94 55.80 4.72
N LYS A 302 -12.65 57.01 5.21
CA LYS A 302 -12.16 58.10 4.35
C LYS A 302 -10.73 57.77 3.92
N ALA A 303 -10.49 57.86 2.61
CA ALA A 303 -9.16 57.80 2.00
C ALA A 303 -8.21 58.85 2.59
#